data_AF-A0A351DUH8-F1
#
_entry.id   AF-A0A351DUH8-F1
#
_cell.length_a   1.000
_cell.length_b   1.000
_cell.length_c   1.000
_cell.angle_alpha   90.00
_cell.angle_beta   90.00
_cell.angle_gamma   90.00
#
_symmetry.space_group_name_H-M   'P 1'
#
loop_
_entity.id
_entity.type
_entity.pdbx_description
1 polymer ?
#
loop_
_entity_poly.entity_id
_entity_poly.type
_entity_poly.pdbx_seq_one_letter_code
_entity_poly.pdbx_strand_id
1 'polypeptide(L)'
;GHPLTGRESGIHTHGLRACHDGILVGMRTLLIDLPSLTTRHVVGSNPRRFVVTQGHTAPPSQGQIAEGPWTLLCPFSATDSPAMKAWQSRGHEVIGMEENPFSHGWWSSFKAQTQVRACMVEGGARVAQAVLDAGCWNECHVLTAPHAIKQGLEAPAKPAWRPARETTLGEDTLQTWVNPQPNGQPC
;
A
#
# COMPACT_ATOMS: atom_id res chain seq x y z
N GLY A 1 8.08 6.98 -14.24
CA GLY A 1 7.78 5.82 -15.10
C GLY A 1 6.43 6.02 -15.75
N HIS A 2 6.22 5.47 -16.95
CA HIS A 2 4.88 5.41 -17.55
C HIS A 2 4.06 4.31 -16.87
N PRO A 3 2.76 4.54 -16.59
CA PRO A 3 1.89 3.48 -16.06
C PRO A 3 1.75 2.36 -17.09
N LEU A 4 1.67 1.12 -16.59
CA LEU A 4 1.45 -0.06 -17.43
C LEU A 4 0.02 -0.16 -17.94
N THR A 5 -0.91 0.37 -17.15
CA THR A 5 -2.36 0.39 -17.42
C THR A 5 -2.79 1.75 -17.96
N GLY A 6 -3.93 1.77 -18.63
CA GLY A 6 -4.48 2.95 -19.29
C GLY A 6 -5.08 3.99 -18.35
N ARG A 7 -5.62 5.06 -18.95
CA ARG A 7 -6.20 6.21 -18.25
C ARG A 7 -7.33 5.81 -17.30
N GLU A 8 -8.23 4.93 -17.72
CA GLU A 8 -9.41 4.54 -16.95
C GLU A 8 -9.04 3.72 -15.70
N SER A 9 -8.02 2.86 -15.81
CA SER A 9 -7.37 2.22 -14.67
C SER A 9 -6.77 3.24 -13.69
N GLY A 10 -6.15 4.29 -14.21
CA GLY A 10 -5.68 5.42 -13.41
C GLY A 10 -6.83 6.09 -12.64
N ILE A 11 -7.95 6.38 -13.29
CA ILE A 11 -9.12 6.98 -12.64
C ILE A 11 -9.67 6.04 -11.54
N HIS A 12 -9.76 4.75 -11.82
CA HIS A 12 -10.19 3.74 -10.83
C HIS A 12 -9.30 3.72 -9.59
N THR A 13 -7.98 3.63 -9.76
CA THR A 13 -7.02 3.64 -8.65
C THR A 13 -7.12 4.93 -7.83
N HIS A 14 -7.28 6.08 -8.48
CA HIS A 14 -7.45 7.34 -7.77
C HIS A 14 -8.83 7.45 -7.09
N GLY A 15 -9.87 6.83 -7.64
CA GLY A 15 -11.16 6.61 -6.98
C GLY A 15 -11.03 5.80 -5.70
N LEU A 16 -10.27 4.70 -5.74
CA LEU A 16 -9.96 3.92 -4.54
C LEU A 16 -9.22 4.79 -3.51
N ARG A 17 -8.20 5.55 -3.91
CA ARG A 17 -7.49 6.47 -2.98
C ARG A 17 -8.43 7.48 -2.33
N ALA A 18 -9.40 8.04 -3.08
CA ALA A 18 -10.40 8.96 -2.55
C ALA A 18 -11.33 8.33 -1.51
N CYS A 19 -11.58 7.01 -1.60
CA CYS A 19 -12.47 6.27 -0.71
C CYS A 19 -11.78 5.70 0.55
N HIS A 20 -10.46 5.86 0.69
CA HIS A 20 -9.69 5.32 1.82
C HIS A 20 -9.11 6.43 2.69
N ASP A 21 -9.06 6.21 4.00
CA ASP A 21 -8.47 7.16 4.94
C ASP A 21 -6.92 7.08 4.91
N GLY A 22 -6.37 5.91 4.55
CA GLY A 22 -4.94 5.65 4.49
C GLY A 22 -4.50 4.90 3.23
N ILE A 23 -3.24 5.09 2.84
CA ILE A 23 -2.56 4.33 1.79
C ILE A 23 -1.20 3.86 2.30
N LEU A 24 -0.87 2.59 2.10
CA LEU A 24 0.34 1.96 2.60
C LEU A 24 1.19 1.39 1.46
N VAL A 25 2.49 1.69 1.50
CA VAL A 25 3.51 1.14 0.58
C VAL A 25 4.69 0.58 1.37
N GLY A 26 5.56 -0.19 0.72
CA GLY A 26 6.86 -0.57 1.28
C GLY A 26 7.94 0.50 1.13
N MET A 27 8.94 0.49 2.03
CA MET A 27 10.10 1.40 1.97
C MET A 27 10.80 1.43 0.60
N ARG A 28 10.95 0.26 -0.05
CA ARG A 28 11.56 0.21 -1.40
C ARG A 28 10.73 0.99 -2.43
N THR A 29 9.41 0.86 -2.41
CA THR A 29 8.51 1.60 -3.31
C THR A 29 8.61 3.09 -3.05
N LEU A 30 8.64 3.53 -1.78
CA LEU A 30 8.88 4.94 -1.46
C LEU A 30 10.18 5.46 -2.09
N LEU A 31 11.29 4.73 -1.94
CA LEU A 31 12.62 5.22 -2.32
C LEU A 31 12.97 5.05 -3.80
N ILE A 32 12.39 4.07 -4.48
CA ILE A 32 12.71 3.75 -5.88
C ILE A 32 11.65 4.29 -6.84
N ASP A 33 10.37 4.09 -6.51
CA ASP A 33 9.28 4.45 -7.42
C ASP A 33 8.84 5.91 -7.25
N LEU A 34 9.25 6.54 -6.13
CA LEU A 34 8.94 7.92 -5.75
C LEU A 34 7.45 8.28 -5.96
N PRO A 35 6.52 7.48 -5.41
CA PRO A 35 5.11 7.64 -5.75
C PRO A 35 4.50 8.87 -5.05
N SER A 36 3.69 9.64 -5.78
CA SER A 36 2.93 10.74 -5.17
C SER A 36 1.86 10.26 -4.17
N LEU A 37 1.22 9.11 -4.45
CA LEU A 37 0.11 8.52 -3.68
C LEU A 37 -1.04 9.48 -3.37
N THR A 38 -1.28 10.46 -4.25
CA THR A 38 -2.37 11.44 -4.13
C THR A 38 -3.60 11.05 -4.94
N THR A 39 -4.70 11.75 -4.70
CA THR A 39 -5.97 11.72 -5.43
C THR A 39 -6.00 12.90 -6.42
N ARG A 40 -5.58 12.69 -7.68
CA ARG A 40 -5.45 13.76 -8.70
C ARG A 40 -6.35 13.57 -9.93
N HIS A 41 -6.94 12.40 -10.13
CA HIS A 41 -7.78 12.10 -11.30
C HIS A 41 -9.28 12.08 -10.99
N VAL A 42 -9.65 12.26 -9.72
CA VAL A 42 -11.03 12.35 -9.24
C VAL A 42 -11.11 13.38 -8.10
N VAL A 43 -12.31 13.81 -7.76
CA VAL A 43 -12.57 14.63 -6.56
C VAL A 43 -12.50 13.74 -5.32
N GLY A 44 -11.80 14.19 -4.29
CA GLY A 44 -11.69 13.51 -3.01
C GLY A 44 -10.45 13.96 -2.24
N SER A 45 -10.39 13.59 -0.96
CA SER A 45 -9.21 13.85 -0.12
C SER A 45 -8.04 12.94 -0.51
N ASN A 46 -6.82 13.39 -0.19
CA ASN A 46 -5.66 12.52 -0.25
C ASN A 46 -5.66 11.59 0.98
N PRO A 47 -5.45 10.27 0.81
CA PRO A 47 -5.28 9.38 1.94
C PRO A 47 -4.00 9.72 2.72
N ARG A 48 -3.97 9.47 4.02
CA ARG A 48 -2.74 9.56 4.82
C ARG A 48 -1.76 8.49 4.34
N ARG A 49 -0.50 8.88 4.13
CA ARG A 49 0.51 8.02 3.49
C ARG A 49 1.38 7.32 4.52
N PHE A 50 1.37 6.00 4.48
CA PHE A 50 2.10 5.11 5.36
C PHE A 50 3.18 4.33 4.63
N VAL A 51 4.27 4.07 5.32
CA VAL A 51 5.37 3.25 4.80
C VAL A 51 5.73 2.20 5.81
N VAL A 52 5.55 0.93 5.45
CA VAL A 52 6.03 -0.19 6.28
C VAL A 52 7.53 -0.40 6.05
N THR A 53 8.28 -0.53 7.14
CA THR A 53 9.74 -0.71 7.12
C THR A 53 10.22 -1.56 8.30
N GLN A 54 11.42 -2.12 8.19
CA GLN A 54 12.10 -2.80 9.31
C GLN A 54 12.81 -1.82 10.25
N GLY A 55 12.78 -0.52 9.96
CA GLY A 55 13.34 0.51 10.84
C GLY A 55 14.86 0.71 10.70
N HIS A 56 15.51 0.12 9.69
CA HIS A 56 16.97 0.23 9.47
C HIS A 56 17.36 1.12 8.29
N THR A 57 16.39 1.56 7.48
CA THR A 57 16.67 2.37 6.29
C THR A 57 16.55 3.86 6.61
N ALA A 58 17.67 4.57 6.62
CA ALA A 58 17.71 6.02 6.79
C ALA A 58 17.16 6.74 5.54
N PRO A 59 16.64 7.97 5.67
CA PRO A 59 16.28 8.76 4.50
C PRO A 59 17.54 9.12 3.70
N PRO A 60 17.50 9.05 2.36
CA PRO A 60 18.66 9.37 1.51
C PRO A 60 19.25 10.76 1.80
N SER A 61 20.57 10.90 1.74
CA SER A 61 21.30 12.13 2.07
C SER A 61 21.09 13.26 1.04
N GLN A 62 20.85 12.92 -0.23
CA GLN A 62 20.53 13.83 -1.34
C GLN A 62 19.58 13.11 -2.31
N GLY A 63 18.63 13.84 -2.90
CA GLY A 63 17.65 13.30 -3.84
C GLY A 63 16.20 13.33 -3.34
N GLN A 64 15.27 13.48 -4.28
CA GLN A 64 13.83 13.60 -4.04
C GLN A 64 13.27 12.29 -3.50
N ILE A 65 13.16 12.15 -2.18
CA ILE A 65 12.09 11.30 -1.64
C ILE A 65 10.79 11.92 -2.13
N ALA A 66 9.79 11.10 -2.45
CA ALA A 66 8.46 11.63 -2.77
C ALA A 66 7.99 12.58 -1.65
N GLU A 67 7.34 13.67 -2.03
CA GLU A 67 6.99 14.75 -1.11
C GLU A 67 6.16 14.23 0.08
N GLY A 68 6.57 14.59 1.30
CA GLY A 68 5.92 14.18 2.55
C GLY A 68 4.68 15.02 2.91
N PRO A 69 4.15 14.91 4.13
CA PRO A 69 4.65 14.05 5.22
C PRO A 69 4.34 12.56 4.96
N TRP A 70 5.17 11.70 5.58
CA TRP A 70 5.06 10.24 5.58
C TRP A 70 4.96 9.78 7.03
N THR A 71 4.15 8.76 7.28
CA THR A 71 4.13 8.05 8.57
C THR A 71 4.81 6.69 8.39
N LEU A 72 5.97 6.50 9.01
CA LEU A 72 6.73 5.26 8.97
C LEU A 72 6.20 4.30 10.03
N LEU A 73 5.86 3.08 9.62
CA LEU A 73 5.46 1.98 10.48
C LEU A 73 6.63 1.01 10.59
N CYS A 74 7.23 0.90 11.77
CA CYS A 74 8.36 0.00 12.02
C CYS A 74 8.11 -0.88 13.24
N PRO A 75 8.85 -1.99 13.43
CA PRO A 75 8.81 -2.71 14.71
C PRO A 75 9.06 -1.76 15.87
N PHE A 76 8.32 -1.93 16.98
CA PHE A 76 8.44 -1.06 18.16
C PHE A 76 9.90 -0.92 18.64
N SER A 77 10.66 -2.04 18.64
CA SER A 77 12.08 -2.07 19.00
C SER A 77 13.00 -1.26 18.09
N ALA A 78 12.55 -0.88 16.89
CA ALA A 78 13.31 -0.09 15.92
C ALA A 78 12.93 1.40 15.92
N THR A 79 11.93 1.82 16.71
CA THR A 79 11.44 3.21 16.77
C THR A 79 12.57 4.19 17.10
N ASP A 80 13.47 3.79 18.00
CA ASP A 80 14.60 4.61 18.46
C ASP A 80 15.89 4.45 17.63
N SER A 81 15.83 3.72 16.51
CA SER A 81 17.00 3.49 15.69
C SER A 81 17.55 4.80 15.10
N PRO A 82 18.86 4.88 14.80
CA PRO A 82 19.42 6.04 14.12
C PRO A 82 18.71 6.38 12.80
N ALA A 83 18.26 5.36 12.07
CA ALA A 83 17.52 5.54 10.83
C ALA A 83 16.14 6.18 11.06
N MET A 84 15.37 5.71 12.05
CA MET A 84 14.04 6.26 12.34
C MET A 84 14.13 7.67 12.93
N LYS A 85 15.11 7.93 13.79
CA LYS A 85 15.41 9.29 14.28
C LYS A 85 15.76 10.26 13.14
N ALA A 86 16.46 9.79 12.11
CA ALA A 86 16.76 10.59 10.93
C ALA A 86 15.54 10.90 10.06
N TRP A 87 14.53 10.03 10.03
CA TRP A 87 13.23 10.36 9.40
C TRP A 87 12.45 11.38 10.24
N GLN A 88 12.41 11.21 11.55
CA GLN A 88 11.75 12.16 12.46
C GLN A 88 12.35 13.56 12.39
N SER A 89 13.68 13.68 12.34
CA SER A 89 14.36 14.97 12.21
C SER A 89 14.06 15.71 10.90
N ARG A 90 13.51 15.01 9.90
CA ARG A 90 13.04 15.58 8.63
C ARG A 90 11.52 15.85 8.61
N GLY A 91 10.85 15.77 9.76
CA GLY A 91 9.43 16.08 9.90
C GLY A 91 8.49 14.93 9.51
N HIS A 92 9.01 13.70 9.37
CA HIS A 92 8.18 12.52 9.19
C HIS A 92 7.80 11.92 10.54
N GLU A 93 6.65 11.26 10.59
CA GLU A 93 6.19 10.59 11.80
C GLU A 93 6.69 9.15 11.81
N VAL A 94 7.01 8.62 12.99
CA VAL A 94 7.36 7.21 13.18
C VAL A 94 6.43 6.62 14.23
N ILE A 95 5.80 5.51 13.89
CA ILE A 95 4.93 4.75 14.78
C ILE A 95 5.53 3.36 14.97
N GLY A 96 5.75 3.00 16.23
CA GLY A 96 6.16 1.67 16.64
C GLY A 96 4.98 0.70 16.57
N MET A 97 5.13 -0.33 15.77
CA MET A 97 4.15 -1.40 15.60
C MET A 97 4.60 -2.62 16.39
N GLU A 98 3.68 -3.15 17.17
CA GLU A 98 3.78 -4.48 17.76
C GLU A 98 3.07 -5.49 16.85
N GLU A 99 3.19 -6.79 17.15
CA GLU A 99 2.65 -7.91 16.35
C GLU A 99 3.34 -8.16 15.00
N ASN A 100 3.07 -9.35 14.44
CA ASN A 100 3.55 -9.72 13.12
C ASN A 100 2.87 -8.84 12.04
N PRO A 101 3.63 -8.17 11.13
CA PRO A 101 3.06 -7.31 10.10
C PRO A 101 1.88 -7.94 9.35
N PHE A 102 0.83 -7.14 9.15
CA PHE A 102 -0.40 -7.49 8.43
C PHE A 102 -1.27 -8.58 9.07
N SER A 103 -0.92 -9.10 10.25
CA SER A 103 -1.83 -9.92 11.05
C SER A 103 -3.06 -9.11 11.53
N HIS A 104 -4.11 -9.80 11.99
CA HIS A 104 -5.26 -9.14 12.62
C HIS A 104 -4.86 -8.22 13.80
N GLY A 105 -3.92 -8.66 14.64
CA GLY A 105 -3.42 -7.86 15.76
C GLY A 105 -2.68 -6.61 15.29
N TRP A 106 -1.86 -6.75 14.24
CA TRP A 106 -1.15 -5.62 13.64
C TRP A 106 -2.12 -4.58 13.05
N TRP A 107 -3.14 -5.01 12.31
CA TRP A 107 -4.16 -4.10 11.77
C TRP A 107 -5.00 -3.46 12.87
N SER A 108 -5.31 -4.18 13.95
CA SER A 108 -6.01 -3.62 15.12
C SER A 108 -5.19 -2.52 15.79
N SER A 109 -3.90 -2.76 15.99
CA SER A 109 -2.95 -1.76 16.51
C SER A 109 -2.82 -0.57 15.57
N PHE A 110 -2.71 -0.82 14.26
CA PHE A 110 -2.63 0.22 13.24
C PHE A 110 -3.86 1.14 13.30
N LYS A 111 -5.08 0.58 13.34
CA LYS A 111 -6.32 1.36 13.46
C LYS A 111 -6.34 2.18 14.75
N ALA A 112 -5.99 1.59 15.88
CA ALA A 112 -5.97 2.27 17.18
C ALA A 112 -5.00 3.46 17.21
N GLN A 113 -3.80 3.29 16.66
CA GLN A 113 -2.76 4.33 16.69
C GLN A 113 -2.97 5.42 15.64
N THR A 114 -3.56 5.09 14.48
CA THR A 114 -3.65 6.01 13.34
C THR A 114 -5.03 6.60 13.11
N GLN A 115 -6.09 6.00 13.70
CA GLN A 115 -7.50 6.31 13.46
C GLN A 115 -7.96 6.09 12.01
N VAL A 116 -7.15 5.42 11.18
CA VAL A 116 -7.50 5.02 9.81
C VAL A 116 -8.50 3.87 9.86
N ARG A 117 -9.66 4.01 9.21
CA ARG A 117 -10.70 2.96 9.21
C ARG A 117 -10.55 2.03 8.00
N ALA A 118 -10.19 2.60 6.86
CA ALA A 118 -9.92 1.87 5.62
C ALA A 118 -8.54 2.26 5.08
N CYS A 119 -7.66 1.26 4.90
CA CYS A 119 -6.33 1.44 4.36
C CYS A 119 -6.18 0.69 3.02
N MET A 120 -5.83 1.43 1.97
CA MET A 120 -5.45 0.85 0.69
C MET A 120 -3.98 0.43 0.75
N VAL A 121 -3.65 -0.77 0.28
CA VAL A 121 -2.25 -1.19 0.08
C VAL A 121 -1.95 -1.09 -1.41
N GLU A 122 -0.93 -0.30 -1.77
CA GLU A 122 -0.51 -0.12 -3.15
C GLU A 122 1.00 -0.36 -3.26
N GLY A 123 1.47 -0.86 -4.39
CA GLY A 123 2.90 -0.86 -4.73
C GLY A 123 3.77 -1.86 -3.96
N GLY A 124 4.79 -2.36 -4.66
CA GLY A 124 5.77 -3.31 -4.12
C GLY A 124 5.21 -4.73 -3.98
N ALA A 125 5.63 -5.62 -4.89
CA ALA A 125 5.17 -7.01 -4.93
C ALA A 125 5.30 -7.73 -3.58
N ARG A 126 6.36 -7.45 -2.81
CA ARG A 126 6.59 -8.05 -1.50
C ARG A 126 5.55 -7.65 -0.44
N VAL A 127 5.13 -6.39 -0.41
CA VAL A 127 4.14 -5.92 0.58
C VAL A 127 2.76 -6.47 0.22
N ALA A 128 2.38 -6.36 -1.05
CA ALA A 128 1.12 -6.91 -1.53
C ALA A 128 1.03 -8.43 -1.29
N GLN A 129 2.10 -9.19 -1.58
CA GLN A 129 2.16 -10.62 -1.30
C GLN A 129 2.04 -10.91 0.19
N ALA A 130 2.79 -10.19 1.04
CA ALA A 130 2.74 -10.41 2.49
C ALA A 130 1.34 -10.13 3.09
N VAL A 131 0.60 -9.15 2.57
CA VAL A 131 -0.79 -8.88 2.97
C VAL A 131 -1.71 -10.03 2.55
N LEU A 132 -1.55 -10.55 1.33
CA LEU A 132 -2.32 -11.70 0.84
C LEU A 132 -2.03 -12.96 1.66
N ASP A 133 -0.77 -13.24 1.92
CA ASP A 133 -0.31 -14.40 2.70
C ASP A 133 -0.77 -14.33 4.17
N ALA A 134 -0.81 -13.14 4.75
CA ALA A 134 -1.33 -12.93 6.11
C ALA A 134 -2.85 -13.16 6.21
N GLY A 135 -3.57 -13.18 5.08
CA GLY A 135 -5.00 -13.46 5.03
C GLY A 135 -5.90 -12.37 5.60
N CYS A 136 -5.33 -11.27 6.13
CA CYS A 136 -6.10 -10.19 6.73
C CYS A 136 -6.26 -9.00 5.76
N TRP A 137 -7.23 -9.14 4.87
CA TRP A 137 -7.64 -8.15 3.86
C TRP A 137 -9.11 -8.36 3.50
N ASN A 138 -9.76 -7.35 2.92
CA ASN A 138 -11.20 -7.40 2.56
C ASN A 138 -11.40 -7.56 1.05
N GLU A 139 -10.74 -6.72 0.25
CA GLU A 139 -10.85 -6.72 -1.21
C GLU A 139 -9.46 -6.66 -1.85
N CYS A 140 -9.30 -7.33 -3.00
CA CYS A 140 -8.11 -7.27 -3.83
C CYS A 140 -8.53 -6.89 -5.25
N HIS A 141 -7.97 -5.79 -5.77
CA HIS A 141 -8.19 -5.32 -7.14
C HIS A 141 -6.94 -5.59 -7.97
N VAL A 142 -7.08 -6.37 -9.04
CA VAL A 142 -6.00 -6.61 -10.01
C VAL A 142 -6.38 -5.99 -11.34
N LEU A 143 -5.58 -5.02 -11.77
CA LEU A 143 -5.68 -4.39 -13.08
C LEU A 143 -4.67 -5.03 -14.01
N THR A 144 -5.14 -5.57 -15.14
CA THR A 144 -4.31 -6.26 -16.13
C THR A 144 -4.40 -5.52 -17.45
N ALA A 145 -3.27 -4.97 -17.91
CA ALA A 145 -3.15 -4.40 -19.24
C ALA A 145 -3.15 -5.52 -20.31
N PRO A 146 -3.60 -5.25 -21.55
CA PRO A 146 -3.64 -6.26 -22.60
C PRO A 146 -2.25 -6.70 -23.08
N HIS A 147 -1.21 -5.92 -22.77
CA HIS A 147 0.16 -6.18 -23.19
C HIS A 147 0.99 -6.80 -22.07
N ALA A 148 1.55 -7.98 -22.33
CA ALA A 148 2.50 -8.62 -21.42
C ALA A 148 3.90 -7.97 -21.55
N ILE A 149 4.55 -7.77 -20.40
CA ILE A 149 5.94 -7.30 -20.35
C ILE A 149 6.84 -8.52 -20.14
N LYS A 150 7.89 -8.65 -20.96
CA LYS A 150 8.80 -9.80 -20.93
C LYS A 150 9.85 -9.73 -19.81
N GLN A 151 10.03 -8.56 -19.18
CA GLN A 151 11.03 -8.32 -18.13
C GLN A 151 10.44 -7.39 -17.06
N GLY A 152 10.67 -7.69 -15.78
CA GLY A 152 10.16 -6.92 -14.67
C GLY A 152 10.17 -7.72 -13.38
N LEU A 153 9.67 -7.10 -12.30
CA LEU A 153 9.38 -7.83 -11.07
C LEU A 153 8.14 -8.71 -11.29
N GLU A 154 8.18 -9.93 -10.76
CA GLU A 154 7.03 -10.80 -10.74
C GLU A 154 5.89 -10.16 -9.93
N ALA A 155 4.67 -10.25 -10.45
CA ALA A 155 3.48 -9.77 -9.74
C ALA A 155 3.17 -10.70 -8.55
N PRO A 156 2.52 -10.20 -7.49
CA PRO A 156 2.00 -11.05 -6.44
C PRO A 156 1.10 -12.16 -7.00
N ALA A 157 1.14 -13.33 -6.37
CA ALA A 157 0.22 -14.40 -6.63
C ALA A 157 -1.22 -13.93 -6.35
N LYS A 158 -2.11 -14.16 -7.30
CA LYS A 158 -3.54 -13.86 -7.14
C LYS A 158 -4.18 -14.89 -6.20
N PRO A 159 -5.28 -14.54 -5.51
CA PRO A 159 -6.05 -15.54 -4.77
C PRO A 159 -6.42 -16.73 -5.65
N ALA A 160 -6.36 -17.95 -5.08
CA ALA A 160 -6.51 -19.20 -5.84
C ALA A 160 -7.95 -19.46 -6.34
N TRP A 161 -8.94 -18.71 -5.82
CA TRP A 161 -10.33 -18.81 -6.24
C TRP A 161 -10.68 -17.78 -7.32
N ARG A 162 -11.87 -17.92 -7.92
CA ARG A 162 -12.35 -17.00 -8.96
C ARG A 162 -12.61 -15.60 -8.39
N PRO A 163 -12.34 -14.52 -9.15
CA PRO A 163 -12.73 -13.18 -8.73
C PRO A 163 -14.25 -13.10 -8.58
N ALA A 164 -14.70 -12.31 -7.60
CA ALA A 164 -16.12 -12.05 -7.36
C ALA A 164 -16.72 -11.18 -8.47
N ARG A 165 -15.90 -10.33 -9.08
CA ARG A 165 -16.29 -9.48 -10.22
C ARG A 165 -15.15 -9.37 -11.21
N GLU A 166 -15.50 -9.32 -12.48
CA GLU A 166 -14.60 -9.00 -13.58
C GLU A 166 -15.27 -7.98 -14.49
N THR A 167 -14.53 -6.94 -14.89
CA THR A 167 -15.03 -5.90 -15.78
C THR A 167 -13.88 -5.31 -16.59
N THR A 168 -14.23 -4.56 -17.64
CA THR A 168 -13.26 -3.89 -18.50
C THR A 168 -13.18 -2.41 -18.11
N LEU A 169 -11.96 -1.87 -18.02
CA LEU A 169 -11.69 -0.46 -17.81
C LEU A 169 -10.85 0.06 -18.99
N GLY A 170 -11.52 0.61 -20.01
CA GLY A 170 -10.87 0.95 -21.27
C GLY A 170 -10.41 -0.31 -22.00
N GLU A 171 -9.10 -0.48 -22.16
CA GLU A 171 -8.49 -1.70 -22.73
C GLU A 171 -8.00 -2.69 -21.67
N ASP A 172 -8.02 -2.29 -20.38
CA ASP A 172 -7.54 -3.11 -19.28
C ASP A 172 -8.68 -3.97 -18.70
N THR A 173 -8.32 -5.09 -18.06
CA THR A 173 -9.25 -5.90 -17.26
C THR A 173 -9.08 -5.59 -15.78
N LEU A 174 -10.18 -5.29 -15.09
CA LEU A 174 -10.25 -5.24 -13.63
C LEU A 174 -10.88 -6.53 -13.10
N GLN A 175 -10.12 -7.27 -12.30
CA GLN A 175 -10.63 -8.39 -11.51
C GLN A 175 -10.66 -7.98 -10.03
N THR A 176 -11.76 -8.24 -9.35
CA THR A 176 -11.93 -7.97 -7.91
C THR A 176 -12.21 -9.27 -7.17
N TRP A 177 -11.38 -9.58 -6.18
CA TRP A 177 -11.63 -10.63 -5.20
C TRP A 177 -12.13 -10.01 -3.91
N VAL A 178 -13.05 -10.71 -3.26
CA VAL A 178 -13.45 -10.45 -1.89
C VAL A 178 -12.94 -11.61 -1.04
N ASN A 179 -12.31 -11.30 0.08
CA ASN A 179 -11.84 -12.31 1.00
C ASN A 179 -13.03 -12.93 1.76
N PRO A 180 -13.28 -14.25 1.63
CA PRO A 180 -14.31 -14.92 2.42
C PRO A 180 -13.82 -15.05 3.86
N GLN A 181 -13.98 -13.99 4.66
CA GLN A 181 -13.55 -13.98 6.07
C GLN A 181 -14.23 -15.14 6.83
N PRO A 182 -13.47 -16.07 7.44
CA PRO A 182 -14.03 -17.32 7.98
C PRO A 182 -15.02 -17.13 9.14
N ASN A 183 -15.07 -15.96 9.79
CA ASN A 183 -15.94 -15.69 10.95
C ASN A 183 -16.71 -14.36 10.87
N GLY A 184 -16.81 -13.73 9.69
CA GLY A 184 -17.53 -12.46 9.53
C GLY A 184 -16.93 -11.26 10.28
N GLN A 185 -15.77 -11.40 10.92
CA GLN A 185 -15.00 -10.26 11.44
C GLN A 185 -14.23 -9.64 10.28
N PRO A 186 -14.54 -8.41 9.87
CA PRO A 186 -13.72 -7.71 8.91
C PRO A 186 -12.35 -7.42 9.54
N CYS A 187 -11.30 -7.68 8.77
CA CYS A 187 -10.10 -6.85 8.85
C CYS A 187 -10.48 -5.39 8.55
#